data_AF-A0A374HKM9-F1
#
_entry.id   AF-A0A374HKM9-F1
#
_cell.length_a   1.000
_cell.length_b   1.000
_cell.length_c   1.000
_cell.angle_alpha   90.00
_cell.angle_beta   90.00
_cell.angle_gamma   90.00
#
_symmetry.space_group_name_H-M   'P 1'
#
loop_
_entity.id
_entity.type
_entity.pdbx_description
1 polymer ?
#
loop_
_entity_poly.entity_id
_entity_poly.type
_entity_poly.pdbx_seq_one_letter_code
_entity_poly.pdbx_strand_id
1 'polypeptide(L)'
;MDIDKIFSAIWEGKEWIFSGIGVVALGFIGKRIIGKKSGENSDTYTVKSKMHDNNNVSGGNNITGKKNQIIQNDNSSTISVEGTGNVAGNGNSVTNNFIYNNNDSNTKENVNSWFSERFEILLSLLNDTRRFNEKEYTVEYVSSLIGLKNVDGLKVYLTQGKEPDDEFKKKFVEVFGVNEEWMVHGRGEFPFASNINFLGDSPMDILRREDLKSINKFIVVIGNVQGSRQACIIRQKNELCYELYPKYFTLYSHVGGTGTRQLVEFYRFLREADKIKKLDGIAYFAHEEQMGKLMRGEFSPKKVERFEVARNFIDDFMCIREDEIEKNKRFWDEEFIFVQEIIAANIKDYDRINQEYDSKLIKKNLGEDSQDKEEESNDIDSFDASTPFFSYRFGKAFPGVRGIKEFSNPKECVDRLQILLKKPLSGKKLRGPIWWFRGGSNLDINNFERLSDDKFLMDCDEIKVKRIVAYAAGEYYKKFVYVEAYPEEETGLYQYDKEHIKSWADKYGYYNEEYAEYENKKVTRSEYDDGAAVIDGKVVDLKGEAKLRIRYITPYNFIICAQFNPINNDNYDDMMVTLLNGILKGQNSVEEIVEFVNKMPRDM
;
A
#
# COMPACT_ATOMS: atom_id res chain seq x y z
N MET A 1 42.86 -53.04 -16.19
CA MET A 1 41.57 -53.74 -15.99
C MET A 1 40.97 -53.93 -17.36
N ASP A 2 40.69 -55.16 -17.75
CA ASP A 2 40.42 -55.54 -19.15
C ASP A 2 39.01 -55.14 -19.59
N ILE A 3 38.88 -54.43 -20.71
CA ILE A 3 37.62 -53.80 -21.16
C ILE A 3 36.53 -54.84 -21.43
N ASP A 4 36.91 -56.03 -21.88
CA ASP A 4 35.96 -57.10 -22.21
C ASP A 4 35.29 -57.72 -20.97
N LYS A 5 35.94 -57.63 -19.79
CA LYS A 5 35.34 -58.03 -18.51
C LYS A 5 34.30 -57.03 -18.01
N ILE A 6 34.45 -55.75 -18.35
CA ILE A 6 33.49 -54.70 -17.98
C ILE A 6 32.21 -54.84 -18.84
N PHE A 7 32.37 -55.13 -20.14
CA PHE A 7 31.22 -55.35 -21.03
C PHE A 7 30.42 -56.60 -20.69
N SER A 8 31.07 -57.70 -20.29
CA SER A 8 30.36 -58.93 -19.88
C SER A 8 29.56 -58.74 -18.59
N ALA A 9 30.10 -57.99 -17.62
CA ALA A 9 29.39 -57.67 -16.36
C ALA A 9 28.19 -56.72 -16.57
N ILE A 10 28.26 -55.85 -17.58
CA ILE A 10 27.15 -54.94 -17.95
C ILE A 10 26.02 -55.70 -18.65
N TRP A 11 26.34 -56.74 -19.43
CA TRP A 11 25.34 -57.48 -20.21
C TRP A 11 24.54 -58.50 -19.40
N GLU A 12 25.06 -58.99 -18.28
CA GLU A 12 24.37 -60.00 -17.44
C GLU A 12 23.31 -59.41 -16.49
N GLY A 13 23.27 -58.09 -16.26
CA GLY A 13 22.26 -57.41 -15.45
C GLY A 13 21.20 -56.69 -16.28
N LYS A 14 20.23 -57.40 -16.86
CA LYS A 14 19.32 -56.86 -17.90
C LYS A 14 18.10 -56.03 -17.46
N GLU A 15 17.97 -55.58 -16.21
CA GLU A 15 16.77 -54.83 -15.79
C GLU A 15 16.95 -53.30 -15.64
N TRP A 16 18.17 -52.77 -15.58
CA TRP A 16 18.39 -51.33 -15.37
C TRP A 16 18.37 -50.47 -16.65
N ILE A 17 18.48 -51.10 -17.83
CA ILE A 17 18.59 -50.43 -19.14
C ILE A 17 17.28 -49.74 -19.57
N PHE A 18 16.13 -50.10 -18.98
CA PHE A 18 14.82 -49.51 -19.30
C PHE A 18 14.27 -48.55 -18.23
N SER A 19 15.07 -48.16 -17.24
CA SER A 19 14.73 -47.05 -16.34
C SER A 19 15.44 -45.77 -16.80
N GLY A 20 14.79 -44.61 -16.67
CA GLY A 20 15.21 -43.32 -17.27
C GLY A 20 16.63 -42.82 -16.93
N ILE A 21 17.34 -43.46 -15.99
CA ILE A 21 18.75 -43.19 -15.66
C ILE A 21 19.70 -43.81 -16.71
N GLY A 22 19.32 -44.93 -17.35
CA GLY A 22 20.18 -45.67 -18.29
C GLY A 22 20.44 -44.95 -19.63
N VAL A 23 19.48 -44.16 -20.11
CA VAL A 23 19.59 -43.44 -21.39
C VAL A 23 20.55 -42.24 -21.29
N VAL A 24 20.66 -41.61 -20.12
CA VAL A 24 21.50 -40.42 -19.90
C VAL A 24 22.98 -40.80 -19.75
N ALA A 25 23.29 -41.97 -19.19
CA ALA A 25 24.67 -42.45 -19.02
C ALA A 25 25.35 -42.81 -20.35
N LEU A 26 24.61 -43.36 -21.32
CA LEU A 26 25.13 -43.70 -22.66
C LEU A 26 25.49 -42.45 -23.48
N GLY A 27 24.76 -41.35 -23.31
CA GLY A 27 25.05 -40.06 -23.97
C GLY A 27 26.36 -39.40 -23.50
N PHE A 28 26.76 -39.62 -22.24
CA PHE A 28 27.98 -39.04 -21.67
C PHE A 28 29.26 -39.77 -22.12
N ILE A 29 29.18 -41.07 -22.40
CA ILE A 29 30.34 -41.87 -22.85
C ILE A 29 30.66 -41.59 -24.32
N GLY A 30 29.65 -41.33 -25.16
CA GLY A 30 29.85 -40.96 -26.57
C GLY A 30 30.56 -39.62 -26.78
N LYS A 31 30.28 -38.61 -25.93
CA LYS A 31 30.87 -37.26 -26.05
C LYS A 31 32.33 -37.17 -25.60
N ARG A 32 32.82 -38.06 -24.73
CA ARG A 32 34.18 -37.97 -24.17
C ARG A 32 35.26 -38.63 -25.04
N ILE A 33 34.87 -39.44 -26.02
CA ILE A 33 35.81 -40.15 -26.93
C ILE A 33 36.13 -39.31 -28.20
N ILE A 34 35.26 -38.36 -28.57
CA ILE A 34 35.39 -37.59 -29.82
C ILE A 34 36.23 -36.30 -29.66
N GLY A 35 36.44 -35.80 -28.44
CA GLY A 35 37.14 -34.52 -28.20
C GLY A 35 38.67 -34.57 -28.07
N LYS A 36 39.35 -35.66 -28.42
CA LYS A 36 40.81 -35.82 -28.19
C LYS A 36 41.68 -35.83 -29.46
N LYS A 37 41.26 -35.20 -30.56
CA LYS A 37 42.09 -35.02 -31.77
C LYS A 37 41.98 -33.60 -32.35
N SER A 38 43.17 -33.00 -32.61
CA SER A 38 43.50 -31.69 -33.21
C SER A 38 43.51 -30.48 -32.23
N GLY A 39 44.58 -29.70 -32.04
CA GLY A 39 45.90 -29.57 -32.69
C GLY A 39 46.26 -28.08 -32.85
N GLU A 40 47.45 -27.67 -32.38
CA GLU A 40 47.99 -26.30 -32.21
C GLU A 40 48.27 -25.49 -33.50
N ASN A 41 48.34 -24.14 -33.42
CA ASN A 41 49.53 -23.34 -33.79
C ASN A 41 49.37 -21.80 -33.59
N SER A 42 50.52 -21.17 -33.29
CA SER A 42 50.81 -19.75 -32.98
C SER A 42 51.00 -18.86 -34.22
N ASP A 43 50.99 -17.52 -34.05
CA ASP A 43 52.11 -16.62 -34.42
C ASP A 43 51.86 -15.12 -34.09
N THR A 44 52.96 -14.36 -33.95
CA THR A 44 53.12 -13.05 -33.30
C THR A 44 53.70 -12.02 -34.27
N TYR A 45 53.31 -10.73 -34.24
CA TYR A 45 54.12 -9.62 -34.81
C TYR A 45 53.93 -8.25 -34.09
N THR A 46 55.01 -7.47 -34.04
CA THR A 46 55.25 -6.24 -33.24
C THR A 46 55.73 -5.08 -34.14
N VAL A 47 55.27 -3.82 -34.01
CA VAL A 47 55.96 -2.61 -34.53
C VAL A 47 55.73 -1.34 -33.67
N LYS A 48 56.80 -0.53 -33.50
CA LYS A 48 56.95 0.74 -32.73
C LYS A 48 56.72 2.03 -33.58
N SER A 49 56.26 3.15 -32.97
CA SER A 49 57.07 4.39 -32.72
C SER A 49 56.34 5.77 -32.61
N LYS A 50 56.88 6.60 -31.68
CA LYS A 50 57.13 8.08 -31.57
C LYS A 50 56.02 9.17 -31.43
N MET A 51 56.39 10.21 -30.67
CA MET A 51 55.66 11.38 -30.14
C MET A 51 56.03 12.70 -30.86
N HIS A 52 55.18 13.73 -30.76
CA HIS A 52 55.55 15.15 -30.72
C HIS A 52 54.42 15.99 -30.07
N ASP A 53 54.79 16.93 -29.19
CA ASP A 53 53.94 17.92 -28.49
C ASP A 53 53.95 19.28 -29.21
N ASN A 54 52.87 20.07 -29.06
CA ASN A 54 52.89 21.53 -28.95
C ASN A 54 51.53 22.09 -28.43
N ASN A 55 51.62 23.02 -27.46
CA ASN A 55 50.52 23.68 -26.73
C ASN A 55 49.89 24.87 -27.49
N ASN A 56 48.57 25.10 -27.37
CA ASN A 56 47.99 26.31 -26.74
C ASN A 56 46.44 26.39 -26.76
N VAL A 57 45.89 26.67 -25.56
CA VAL A 57 44.71 27.49 -25.21
C VAL A 57 43.28 26.88 -25.16
N SER A 58 42.74 26.97 -23.92
CA SER A 58 41.36 27.22 -23.45
C SER A 58 40.28 26.12 -23.53
N GLY A 59 39.92 25.63 -22.33
CA GLY A 59 38.64 24.99 -22.03
C GLY A 59 38.57 23.50 -22.33
N GLY A 60 38.41 22.67 -21.30
CA GLY A 60 38.02 21.26 -21.48
C GLY A 60 38.67 20.29 -20.52
N ASN A 61 37.87 19.30 -20.11
CA ASN A 61 38.21 18.21 -19.21
C ASN A 61 39.46 17.43 -19.67
N ASN A 62 40.39 17.16 -18.74
CA ASN A 62 41.51 16.26 -18.97
C ASN A 62 41.08 14.80 -18.76
N ILE A 63 41.11 14.00 -19.83
CA ILE A 63 41.13 12.53 -19.78
C ILE A 63 42.48 12.08 -20.35
N THR A 64 43.30 11.40 -19.56
CA THR A 64 44.55 10.78 -20.00
C THR A 64 44.28 9.34 -20.48
N GLY A 65 44.34 9.13 -21.81
CA GLY A 65 44.29 7.80 -22.44
C GLY A 65 45.22 7.72 -23.66
N LYS A 66 45.94 6.61 -23.81
CA LYS A 66 46.88 6.37 -24.93
C LYS A 66 46.15 6.16 -26.28
N LYS A 67 46.74 6.77 -27.32
CA LYS A 67 46.49 6.76 -28.78
C LYS A 67 45.70 5.57 -29.39
N ASN A 68 44.62 5.87 -30.12
CA ASN A 68 44.09 5.12 -31.27
C ASN A 68 44.15 5.98 -32.55
N GLN A 69 44.47 5.39 -33.70
CA GLN A 69 44.57 6.05 -35.01
C GLN A 69 43.19 6.43 -35.58
N ILE A 70 43.08 7.62 -36.17
CA ILE A 70 41.87 8.14 -36.83
C ILE A 70 42.06 7.99 -38.34
N ILE A 71 41.11 7.33 -39.02
CA ILE A 71 40.93 7.48 -40.48
C ILE A 71 39.79 8.48 -40.67
N GLN A 72 40.11 9.66 -41.21
CA GLN A 72 39.15 10.71 -41.54
C GLN A 72 38.48 10.39 -42.87
N ASN A 73 37.15 10.38 -42.90
CA ASN A 73 36.39 10.57 -44.13
C ASN A 73 35.52 11.82 -43.91
N ASP A 74 35.80 12.88 -44.65
CA ASP A 74 35.20 14.19 -44.45
C ASP A 74 33.70 14.16 -44.78
N ASN A 75 32.88 14.54 -43.80
CA ASN A 75 31.43 14.83 -43.83
C ASN A 75 30.47 13.92 -43.03
N SER A 76 30.87 13.35 -41.89
CA SER A 76 29.90 13.08 -40.80
C SER A 76 30.55 13.13 -39.41
N SER A 77 29.93 13.83 -38.48
CA SER A 77 30.43 14.07 -37.12
C SER A 77 30.08 12.94 -36.16
N THR A 78 30.73 11.77 -36.30
CA THR A 78 30.64 10.70 -35.30
C THR A 78 31.95 9.93 -35.22
N ILE A 79 32.63 10.01 -34.08
CA ILE A 79 33.83 9.24 -33.76
C ILE A 79 33.36 7.98 -33.03
N SER A 80 33.63 6.80 -33.60
CA SER A 80 33.43 5.49 -32.96
C SER A 80 34.73 5.04 -32.31
N VAL A 81 34.66 4.58 -31.05
CA VAL A 81 35.77 3.94 -30.34
C VAL A 81 35.34 2.51 -30.01
N GLU A 82 36.08 1.51 -30.49
CA GLU A 82 35.89 0.11 -30.08
C GLU A 82 36.69 -0.18 -28.81
N GLY A 83 36.00 -0.64 -27.77
CA GLY A 83 36.59 -1.17 -26.54
C GLY A 83 35.51 -1.71 -25.60
N THR A 84 35.74 -2.89 -25.01
CA THR A 84 34.83 -3.61 -24.10
C THR A 84 34.86 -3.08 -22.66
N GLY A 85 35.05 -1.77 -22.47
CA GLY A 85 35.24 -1.15 -21.16
C GLY A 85 34.11 -0.19 -20.79
N ASN A 86 33.48 -0.42 -19.63
CA ASN A 86 32.51 0.50 -19.02
C ASN A 86 33.10 1.91 -18.82
N VAL A 87 32.30 2.93 -19.13
CA VAL A 87 32.55 4.30 -18.66
C VAL A 87 31.85 4.47 -17.31
N ALA A 88 32.62 4.64 -16.24
CA ALA A 88 32.10 5.03 -14.94
C ALA A 88 31.77 6.53 -14.94
N GLY A 89 30.51 6.87 -14.69
CA GLY A 89 30.02 8.24 -14.52
C GLY A 89 29.28 8.38 -13.20
N ASN A 90 29.65 9.41 -12.44
CA ASN A 90 29.15 9.72 -11.10
C ASN A 90 27.74 10.33 -11.19
N GLY A 91 26.71 9.64 -10.68
CA GLY A 91 25.37 10.19 -10.43
C GLY A 91 24.43 10.35 -11.63
N ASN A 92 23.19 9.87 -11.44
CA ASN A 92 21.95 10.05 -12.25
C ASN A 92 21.74 9.15 -13.49
N SER A 93 20.63 8.40 -13.41
CA SER A 93 19.92 7.63 -14.45
C SER A 93 20.76 6.74 -15.38
N VAL A 94 20.58 5.42 -15.23
CA VAL A 94 21.02 4.44 -16.24
C VAL A 94 20.25 4.74 -17.53
N THR A 95 20.93 5.34 -18.51
CA THR A 95 20.47 5.41 -19.89
C THR A 95 21.07 4.21 -20.62
N ASN A 96 20.23 3.20 -20.89
CA ASN A 96 20.62 2.04 -21.68
C ASN A 96 20.74 2.45 -23.16
N ASN A 97 21.97 2.59 -23.65
CA ASN A 97 22.24 2.68 -25.09
C ASN A 97 22.66 1.30 -25.61
N PHE A 98 21.96 0.86 -26.67
CA PHE A 98 22.12 -0.45 -27.30
C PHE A 98 23.38 -0.57 -28.18
N ILE A 99 23.93 -1.78 -28.26
CA ILE A 99 24.68 -2.27 -29.43
C ILE A 99 24.06 -3.61 -29.86
N TYR A 100 23.50 -3.65 -31.07
CA TYR A 100 23.11 -4.90 -31.73
C TYR A 100 24.35 -5.52 -32.37
N ASN A 101 24.76 -6.72 -31.94
CA ASN A 101 25.57 -7.60 -32.79
C ASN A 101 24.64 -8.34 -33.75
N ASN A 102 24.31 -7.70 -34.87
CA ASN A 102 23.89 -8.42 -36.06
C ASN A 102 25.14 -9.03 -36.69
N ASN A 103 25.42 -10.30 -36.40
CA ASN A 103 26.11 -11.21 -37.30
C ASN A 103 25.97 -12.64 -36.76
N ASP A 104 25.02 -13.38 -37.32
CA ASP A 104 25.29 -14.73 -37.85
C ASP A 104 24.06 -15.25 -38.57
N SER A 105 23.98 -14.91 -39.86
CA SER A 105 23.15 -15.63 -40.81
C SER A 105 23.84 -16.95 -41.15
N ASN A 106 23.46 -18.05 -40.49
CA ASN A 106 23.25 -19.40 -41.07
C ASN A 106 23.33 -20.48 -39.98
N THR A 107 22.17 -21.03 -39.56
CA THR A 107 21.86 -22.47 -39.65
C THR A 107 20.43 -22.78 -39.14
N LYS A 108 19.64 -23.39 -40.01
CA LYS A 108 18.36 -24.13 -39.86
C LYS A 108 17.67 -24.26 -38.48
N GLU A 109 16.42 -23.80 -38.47
CA GLU A 109 15.21 -24.45 -37.90
C GLU A 109 15.28 -24.98 -36.46
N ASN A 110 15.27 -24.04 -35.52
CA ASN A 110 14.38 -24.06 -34.35
C ASN A 110 14.38 -22.63 -33.81
N VAL A 111 13.53 -21.77 -34.38
CA VAL A 111 13.43 -20.38 -33.91
C VAL A 111 12.61 -20.42 -32.64
N ASN A 112 13.27 -20.70 -31.52
CA ASN A 112 12.70 -20.46 -30.20
C ASN A 112 12.20 -19.01 -30.16
N SER A 113 10.97 -18.79 -29.67
CA SER A 113 10.46 -17.45 -29.48
C SER A 113 11.27 -16.75 -28.38
N TRP A 114 11.41 -15.43 -28.42
CA TRP A 114 12.15 -14.73 -27.36
C TRP A 114 11.51 -14.94 -26.00
N PHE A 115 10.19 -15.10 -25.95
CA PHE A 115 9.50 -15.55 -24.73
C PHE A 115 10.00 -16.92 -24.24
N SER A 116 10.17 -17.90 -25.12
CA SER A 116 10.61 -19.25 -24.70
C SER A 116 12.00 -19.25 -24.06
N GLU A 117 12.95 -18.46 -24.59
CA GLU A 117 14.28 -18.32 -23.99
C GLU A 117 14.23 -17.67 -22.61
N ARG A 118 13.44 -16.60 -22.47
CA ARG A 118 13.21 -15.95 -21.16
C ARG A 118 12.52 -16.87 -20.18
N PHE A 119 11.56 -17.66 -20.64
CA PHE A 119 10.88 -18.65 -19.81
C PHE A 119 11.86 -19.69 -19.26
N GLU A 120 12.76 -20.22 -20.09
CA GLU A 120 13.78 -21.19 -19.63
C GLU A 120 14.73 -20.58 -18.59
N ILE A 121 15.16 -19.33 -18.79
CA ILE A 121 15.96 -18.59 -17.81
C ILE A 121 15.20 -18.45 -16.48
N LEU A 122 13.93 -18.03 -16.54
CA LEU A 122 13.07 -17.91 -15.36
C LEU A 122 12.94 -19.25 -14.63
N LEU A 123 12.67 -20.33 -15.36
CA LEU A 123 12.51 -21.67 -14.80
C LEU A 123 13.78 -22.13 -14.07
N SER A 124 14.94 -21.89 -14.67
CA SER A 124 16.25 -22.16 -14.06
C SER A 124 16.45 -21.38 -12.76
N LEU A 125 16.15 -20.08 -12.76
CA LEU A 125 16.32 -19.22 -11.58
C LEU A 125 15.35 -19.57 -10.45
N LEU A 126 14.10 -19.91 -10.76
CA LEU A 126 13.13 -20.39 -9.77
C LEU A 126 13.60 -21.70 -9.13
N ASN A 127 14.05 -22.65 -9.95
CA ASN A 127 14.53 -23.94 -9.47
C ASN A 127 15.81 -23.86 -8.64
N ASP A 128 16.71 -22.92 -8.92
CA ASP A 128 17.90 -22.68 -8.10
C ASP A 128 17.55 -22.25 -6.67
N THR A 129 16.40 -21.58 -6.47
CA THR A 129 15.95 -21.07 -5.16
C THR A 129 14.95 -21.97 -4.43
N ARG A 130 14.51 -23.08 -5.04
CA ARG A 130 13.53 -24.00 -4.44
C ARG A 130 14.06 -24.72 -3.19
N ARG A 131 13.34 -24.68 -2.07
CA ARG A 131 13.71 -25.46 -0.88
C ARG A 131 13.66 -26.96 -1.17
N PHE A 132 14.34 -27.78 -0.37
CA PHE A 132 14.38 -29.23 -0.59
C PHE A 132 12.99 -29.89 -0.62
N ASN A 133 12.04 -29.35 0.15
CA ASN A 133 10.65 -29.79 0.22
C ASN A 133 9.71 -29.09 -0.79
N GLU A 134 10.18 -28.11 -1.55
CA GLU A 134 9.40 -27.44 -2.59
C GLU A 134 9.43 -28.24 -3.89
N LYS A 135 8.28 -28.28 -4.58
CA LYS A 135 8.15 -28.93 -5.89
C LYS A 135 9.08 -28.25 -6.89
N GLU A 136 9.66 -29.04 -7.79
CA GLU A 136 10.37 -28.51 -8.94
C GLU A 136 9.43 -27.67 -9.81
N TYR A 137 9.89 -26.49 -10.23
CA TYR A 137 9.21 -25.64 -11.19
C TYR A 137 9.37 -26.29 -12.57
N THR A 138 8.40 -27.12 -12.93
CA THR A 138 8.23 -27.69 -14.27
C THR A 138 7.31 -26.81 -15.12
N VAL A 139 7.27 -27.03 -16.43
CA VAL A 139 6.35 -26.34 -17.35
C VAL A 139 4.90 -26.54 -16.90
N GLU A 140 4.54 -27.77 -16.54
CA GLU A 140 3.22 -28.14 -16.01
C GLU A 140 2.89 -27.38 -14.73
N TYR A 141 3.84 -27.31 -13.79
CA TYR A 141 3.61 -26.65 -12.51
C TYR A 141 3.48 -25.13 -12.68
N VAL A 142 4.39 -24.50 -13.44
CA VAL A 142 4.32 -23.07 -13.74
C VAL A 142 3.04 -22.72 -14.49
N SER A 143 2.62 -23.54 -15.46
CA SER A 143 1.34 -23.36 -16.15
C SER A 143 0.15 -23.34 -15.18
N SER A 144 0.18 -24.18 -14.15
CA SER A 144 -0.85 -24.17 -13.10
C SER A 144 -0.78 -22.91 -12.24
N LEU A 145 0.42 -22.45 -11.88
CA LEU A 145 0.61 -21.26 -11.03
C LEU A 145 0.13 -19.97 -11.70
N ILE A 146 0.32 -19.84 -13.02
CA ILE A 146 -0.17 -18.68 -13.80
C ILE A 146 -1.66 -18.81 -14.19
N GLY A 147 -2.37 -19.81 -13.67
CA GLY A 147 -3.82 -19.96 -13.81
C GLY A 147 -4.29 -20.48 -15.18
N LEU A 148 -3.49 -21.25 -15.92
CA LEU A 148 -3.96 -21.89 -17.16
C LEU A 148 -4.75 -23.15 -16.85
N LYS A 149 -5.84 -23.36 -17.61
CA LYS A 149 -6.67 -24.58 -17.53
C LYS A 149 -5.92 -25.84 -17.99
N ASN A 150 -4.95 -25.69 -18.89
CA ASN A 150 -4.17 -26.79 -19.47
C ASN A 150 -2.76 -26.29 -19.84
N VAL A 151 -1.75 -27.15 -19.61
CA VAL A 151 -0.34 -26.94 -19.97
C VAL A 151 -0.13 -26.72 -21.47
N ASP A 152 -1.02 -27.25 -22.31
CA ASP A 152 -0.94 -27.05 -23.77
C ASP A 152 -0.98 -25.56 -24.15
N GLY A 153 -1.68 -24.74 -23.34
CA GLY A 153 -1.72 -23.29 -23.52
C GLY A 153 -0.38 -22.59 -23.34
N LEU A 154 0.56 -23.20 -22.60
CA LEU A 154 1.93 -22.71 -22.47
C LEU A 154 2.87 -23.41 -23.47
N LYS A 155 2.73 -24.73 -23.65
CA LYS A 155 3.59 -25.53 -24.55
C LYS A 155 3.57 -25.05 -25.99
N VAL A 156 2.44 -24.50 -26.46
CA VAL A 156 2.34 -23.92 -27.81
C VAL A 156 3.39 -22.82 -28.04
N TYR A 157 3.69 -22.01 -27.03
CA TYR A 157 4.66 -20.92 -27.13
C TYR A 157 6.11 -21.41 -26.97
N LEU A 158 6.32 -22.47 -26.19
CA LEU A 158 7.64 -23.03 -25.93
C LEU A 158 8.17 -23.91 -27.07
N THR A 159 7.27 -24.57 -27.81
CA THR A 159 7.66 -25.58 -28.82
C THR A 159 7.48 -25.13 -30.27
N GLN A 160 6.60 -24.15 -30.53
CA GLN A 160 6.25 -23.75 -31.90
C GLN A 160 6.85 -22.41 -32.32
N GLY A 161 7.77 -21.84 -31.53
CA GLY A 161 8.41 -20.55 -31.84
C GLY A 161 7.45 -19.36 -31.90
N LYS A 162 6.25 -19.49 -31.32
CA LYS A 162 5.22 -18.46 -31.31
C LYS A 162 5.41 -17.54 -30.11
N GLU A 163 5.35 -16.23 -30.31
CA GLU A 163 5.35 -15.25 -29.22
C GLU A 163 3.92 -15.10 -28.65
N PRO A 164 3.73 -15.19 -27.32
CA PRO A 164 2.46 -14.87 -26.68
C PRO A 164 2.18 -13.37 -26.68
N ASP A 165 0.90 -13.01 -26.54
CA ASP A 165 0.49 -11.62 -26.35
C ASP A 165 0.94 -11.06 -24.99
N ASP A 166 0.86 -9.73 -24.86
CA ASP A 166 1.34 -9.03 -23.67
C ASP A 166 0.54 -9.36 -22.41
N GLU A 167 -0.77 -9.61 -22.53
CA GLU A 167 -1.63 -10.00 -21.41
C GLU A 167 -1.23 -11.37 -20.85
N PHE A 168 -0.89 -12.32 -21.73
CA PHE A 168 -0.36 -13.62 -21.33
C PHE A 168 1.00 -13.49 -20.63
N LYS A 169 1.92 -12.68 -21.17
CA LYS A 169 3.26 -12.48 -20.58
C LYS A 169 3.18 -11.81 -19.19
N LYS A 170 2.21 -10.91 -18.98
CA LYS A 170 1.98 -10.24 -17.68
C LYS A 170 1.63 -11.19 -16.54
N LYS A 171 1.06 -12.36 -16.82
CA LYS A 171 0.79 -13.38 -15.79
C LYS A 171 2.06 -13.84 -15.07
N PHE A 172 3.20 -13.87 -15.76
CA PHE A 172 4.48 -14.24 -15.15
C PHE A 172 5.03 -13.12 -14.26
N VAL A 173 4.87 -11.87 -14.69
CA VAL A 173 5.23 -10.67 -13.92
C VAL A 173 4.47 -10.66 -12.60
N GLU A 174 3.16 -10.88 -12.63
CA GLU A 174 2.29 -10.86 -11.44
C GLU A 174 2.61 -12.01 -10.47
N VAL A 175 2.81 -13.23 -10.98
CA VAL A 175 3.01 -14.42 -10.14
C VAL A 175 4.42 -14.48 -9.55
N PHE A 176 5.45 -14.14 -10.32
CA PHE A 176 6.86 -14.37 -9.94
C PHE A 176 7.63 -13.08 -9.62
N GLY A 177 7.05 -11.90 -9.83
CA GLY A 177 7.74 -10.63 -9.59
C GLY A 177 8.90 -10.37 -10.56
N VAL A 178 8.83 -10.95 -11.77
CA VAL A 178 9.83 -10.71 -12.82
C VAL A 178 9.64 -9.33 -13.43
N ASN A 179 10.73 -8.79 -13.98
CA ASN A 179 10.71 -7.54 -14.71
C ASN A 179 9.81 -7.63 -15.97
N GLU A 180 8.76 -6.83 -16.01
CA GLU A 180 7.85 -6.56 -17.16
C GLU A 180 8.59 -6.15 -18.44
N GLU A 181 9.50 -5.17 -18.43
CA GLU A 181 10.26 -4.80 -19.63
C GLU A 181 11.02 -6.02 -20.19
N TRP A 182 11.60 -6.83 -19.31
CA TRP A 182 12.32 -8.04 -19.70
C TRP A 182 11.37 -9.10 -20.23
N MET A 183 10.33 -9.47 -19.47
CA MET A 183 9.41 -10.56 -19.80
C MET A 183 8.53 -10.24 -21.01
N VAL A 184 7.93 -9.04 -21.03
CA VAL A 184 6.93 -8.61 -22.02
C VAL A 184 7.59 -8.02 -23.25
N HIS A 185 8.55 -7.12 -23.08
CA HIS A 185 9.11 -6.32 -24.18
C HIS A 185 10.49 -6.80 -24.65
N GLY A 186 11.11 -7.75 -23.97
CA GLY A 186 12.47 -8.21 -24.27
C GLY A 186 13.52 -7.11 -24.06
N ARG A 187 13.25 -6.18 -23.14
CA ARG A 187 14.09 -5.02 -22.81
C ARG A 187 14.66 -5.16 -21.40
N GLY A 188 15.91 -4.72 -21.23
CA GLY A 188 16.63 -4.90 -19.97
C GLY A 188 17.37 -6.24 -19.92
N GLU A 189 18.45 -6.28 -19.13
CA GLU A 189 19.37 -7.43 -19.10
C GLU A 189 18.99 -8.47 -18.04
N PHE A 190 18.11 -8.13 -17.10
CA PHE A 190 18.04 -8.81 -15.80
C PHE A 190 16.60 -9.18 -15.38
N PRO A 191 16.28 -10.48 -15.22
CA PRO A 191 14.91 -10.98 -15.00
C PRO A 191 14.20 -10.46 -13.74
N PHE A 192 14.95 -10.08 -12.71
CA PHE A 192 14.43 -9.64 -11.41
C PHE A 192 14.90 -8.24 -11.01
N ALA A 193 15.57 -7.52 -11.91
CA ALA A 193 15.78 -6.09 -11.68
C ALA A 193 14.41 -5.43 -11.64
N SER A 194 14.08 -4.74 -10.55
CA SER A 194 12.74 -4.18 -10.38
C SER A 194 12.39 -3.11 -11.42
N ASN A 195 11.12 -3.08 -11.84
CA ASN A 195 10.52 -2.02 -12.67
C ASN A 195 9.99 -0.82 -11.89
N ILE A 196 10.30 -0.72 -10.61
CA ILE A 196 9.72 0.37 -9.83
C ILE A 196 10.25 1.70 -10.40
N ASN A 197 9.32 2.50 -10.92
CA ASN A 197 9.60 3.83 -11.43
C ASN A 197 9.78 4.79 -10.26
N PHE A 198 10.98 5.37 -10.13
CA PHE A 198 11.28 6.32 -9.07
C PHE A 198 11.60 7.71 -9.58
N LEU A 199 11.15 8.71 -8.81
CA LEU A 199 11.47 10.13 -8.99
C LEU A 199 12.45 10.64 -7.91
N GLY A 200 12.91 9.78 -6.99
CA GLY A 200 13.67 10.18 -5.80
C GLY A 200 14.57 9.07 -5.21
N ASP A 201 15.39 9.47 -4.23
CA ASP A 201 16.50 8.67 -3.70
C ASP A 201 16.26 8.07 -2.30
N SER A 202 15.07 8.26 -1.71
CA SER A 202 14.77 7.88 -0.32
C SER A 202 14.10 6.51 -0.22
N PRO A 203 14.54 5.62 0.68
CA PRO A 203 13.85 4.35 0.95
C PRO A 203 12.43 4.56 1.51
N MET A 204 12.15 5.69 2.18
CA MET A 204 10.80 6.03 2.63
C MET A 204 9.80 6.20 1.47
N ASP A 205 10.28 6.49 0.25
CA ASP A 205 9.40 6.61 -0.90
C ASP A 205 8.68 5.30 -1.23
N ILE A 206 9.26 4.15 -0.83
CA ILE A 206 8.60 2.84 -0.89
C ILE A 206 7.32 2.85 -0.07
N LEU A 207 7.37 3.40 1.16
CA LEU A 207 6.22 3.45 2.06
C LEU A 207 5.22 4.55 1.67
N ARG A 208 5.71 5.65 1.08
CA ARG A 208 4.90 6.82 0.70
C ARG A 208 4.10 6.64 -0.58
N ARG A 209 4.54 5.79 -1.51
CA ARG A 209 4.01 5.76 -2.89
C ARG A 209 3.39 4.42 -3.30
N GLU A 210 3.87 3.31 -2.75
CA GLU A 210 3.47 1.98 -3.18
C GLU A 210 2.20 1.50 -2.47
N ASP A 211 1.46 0.58 -3.09
CA ASP A 211 0.34 -0.11 -2.44
C ASP A 211 0.84 -1.15 -1.42
N LEU A 212 0.84 -0.77 -0.14
CA LEU A 212 1.34 -1.58 0.96
C LEU A 212 0.43 -2.78 1.26
N LYS A 213 -0.83 -2.80 0.80
CA LYS A 213 -1.71 -3.98 0.93
C LYS A 213 -1.17 -5.18 0.20
N SER A 214 -0.59 -4.94 -0.97
CA SER A 214 -0.04 -6.00 -1.84
C SER A 214 1.27 -6.59 -1.34
N ILE A 215 1.91 -5.95 -0.34
CA ILE A 215 3.23 -6.33 0.17
C ILE A 215 3.02 -7.13 1.46
N ASN A 216 3.54 -8.35 1.49
CA ASN A 216 3.59 -9.16 2.70
C ASN A 216 4.66 -8.64 3.67
N LYS A 217 5.92 -8.54 3.22
CA LYS A 217 7.03 -8.01 4.03
C LYS A 217 8.18 -7.42 3.20
N PHE A 218 9.02 -6.63 3.87
CA PHE A 218 10.27 -6.06 3.40
C PHE A 218 11.43 -6.83 4.00
N ILE A 219 12.34 -7.30 3.17
CA ILE A 219 13.54 -8.04 3.56
C ILE A 219 14.75 -7.14 3.33
N VAL A 220 15.62 -7.06 4.32
CA VAL A 220 16.86 -6.26 4.24
C VAL A 220 18.04 -7.20 3.99
N VAL A 221 18.85 -6.85 2.99
CA VAL A 221 20.11 -7.54 2.69
C VAL A 221 21.24 -6.55 2.86
N ILE A 222 22.20 -6.85 3.71
CA ILE A 222 23.39 -6.04 3.94
C ILE A 222 24.63 -6.72 3.36
N GLY A 223 25.61 -5.93 2.95
CA GLY A 223 26.86 -6.46 2.43
C GLY A 223 27.91 -5.37 2.32
N ASN A 224 29.17 -5.78 2.19
CA ASN A 224 30.25 -4.85 1.88
C ASN A 224 30.46 -4.83 0.37
N VAL A 225 30.31 -3.65 -0.24
CA VAL A 225 30.52 -3.43 -1.67
C VAL A 225 31.50 -2.27 -1.81
N GLN A 226 32.60 -2.49 -2.55
CA GLN A 226 33.64 -1.50 -2.77
C GLN A 226 34.17 -0.85 -1.47
N GLY A 227 34.26 -1.63 -0.39
CA GLY A 227 34.77 -1.17 0.90
C GLY A 227 33.77 -0.40 1.77
N SER A 228 32.49 -0.31 1.37
CA SER A 228 31.43 0.33 2.15
C SER A 228 30.31 -0.65 2.50
N ARG A 229 29.75 -0.55 3.70
CA ARG A 229 28.54 -1.30 4.08
C ARG A 229 27.36 -0.72 3.31
N GLN A 230 26.63 -1.58 2.62
CA GLN A 230 25.46 -1.22 1.83
C GLN A 230 24.28 -2.11 2.18
N ALA A 231 23.08 -1.56 2.06
CA ALA A 231 21.83 -2.28 2.22
C ALA A 231 21.01 -2.27 0.93
N CYS A 232 20.35 -3.38 0.65
CA CYS A 232 19.30 -3.53 -0.35
C CYS A 232 17.99 -3.90 0.35
N ILE A 233 16.88 -3.51 -0.27
CA ILE A 233 15.53 -3.81 0.23
C ILE A 233 14.84 -4.69 -0.80
N ILE A 234 14.27 -5.81 -0.38
CA ILE A 234 13.44 -6.69 -1.21
C ILE A 234 12.01 -6.60 -0.69
N ARG A 235 11.05 -6.45 -1.59
CA ARG A 235 9.62 -6.50 -1.29
C ARG A 235 9.12 -7.90 -1.61
N GLN A 236 8.57 -8.58 -0.62
CA GLN A 236 7.88 -9.84 -0.83
C GLN A 236 6.38 -9.57 -0.87
N LYS A 237 5.71 -9.92 -1.97
CA LYS A 237 4.24 -9.86 -2.07
C LYS A 237 3.59 -11.17 -1.63
N ASN A 238 4.20 -12.30 -1.97
CA ASN A 238 3.77 -13.63 -1.55
C ASN A 238 4.96 -14.62 -1.60
N GLU A 239 4.73 -15.92 -1.44
CA GLU A 239 5.79 -16.94 -1.43
C GLU A 239 6.55 -17.10 -2.77
N LEU A 240 6.01 -16.58 -3.87
CA LEU A 240 6.57 -16.69 -5.23
C LEU A 240 7.05 -15.35 -5.79
N CYS A 241 6.55 -14.23 -5.27
CA CYS A 241 6.77 -12.90 -5.81
C CYS A 241 7.66 -12.06 -4.89
N TYR A 242 8.92 -11.89 -5.31
CA TYR A 242 9.93 -11.08 -4.62
C TYR A 242 10.50 -10.05 -5.61
N GLU A 243 10.49 -8.78 -5.23
CA GLU A 243 10.90 -7.66 -6.06
C GLU A 243 12.00 -6.85 -5.36
N LEU A 244 13.18 -6.76 -5.95
CA LEU A 244 14.34 -6.07 -5.38
C LEU A 244 14.28 -4.56 -5.63
N TYR A 245 14.34 -3.71 -4.61
CA TYR A 245 14.55 -2.28 -4.80
C TYR A 245 15.90 -2.05 -5.52
N PRO A 246 15.92 -1.45 -6.73
CA PRO A 246 17.08 -1.43 -7.61
C PRO A 246 18.09 -0.35 -7.21
N LYS A 247 18.42 -0.28 -5.91
CA LYS A 247 19.41 0.64 -5.38
C LYS A 247 20.10 0.07 -4.15
N TYR A 248 21.33 0.53 -3.95
CA TYR A 248 22.04 0.42 -2.69
C TYR A 248 21.79 1.63 -1.79
N PHE A 249 21.65 1.37 -0.50
CA PHE A 249 21.69 2.37 0.54
C PHE A 249 23.01 2.24 1.29
N THR A 250 23.91 3.20 1.07
CA THR A 250 25.22 3.20 1.71
C THR A 250 25.09 3.57 3.18
N LEU A 251 25.53 2.67 4.06
CA LEU A 251 25.57 2.84 5.51
C LEU A 251 26.99 3.25 5.90
N TYR A 252 27.31 4.52 5.64
CA TYR A 252 28.65 5.08 5.81
C TYR A 252 28.59 6.44 6.51
N SER A 253 29.56 6.71 7.37
CA SER A 253 29.59 7.80 8.33
C SER A 253 30.21 9.08 7.77
N HIS A 254 31.12 8.97 6.79
CA HIS A 254 31.71 10.14 6.14
C HIS A 254 30.78 10.69 5.04
N VAL A 255 29.66 11.27 5.48
CA VAL A 255 28.60 11.80 4.62
C VAL A 255 28.43 13.31 4.78
N GLY A 256 28.15 13.99 3.67
CA GLY A 256 27.59 15.35 3.68
C GLY A 256 26.08 15.33 3.89
N GLY A 257 25.41 16.49 3.79
CA GLY A 257 23.98 16.60 4.07
C GLY A 257 23.07 15.62 3.32
N THR A 258 23.39 15.32 2.05
CA THR A 258 22.64 14.32 1.26
C THR A 258 22.78 12.90 1.83
N GLY A 259 23.99 12.49 2.22
CA GLY A 259 24.20 11.16 2.80
C GLY A 259 23.62 11.05 4.21
N THR A 260 23.71 12.12 5.02
CA THR A 260 23.00 12.19 6.32
C THR A 260 21.50 11.98 6.14
N ARG A 261 20.88 12.64 5.15
CA ARG A 261 19.47 12.42 4.81
C ARG A 261 19.19 10.96 4.45
N GLN A 262 20.03 10.33 3.63
CA GLN A 262 19.83 8.94 3.22
C GLN A 262 19.91 7.97 4.41
N LEU A 263 20.86 8.16 5.32
CA LEU A 263 20.96 7.35 6.55
C LEU A 263 19.72 7.49 7.43
N VAL A 264 19.28 8.73 7.66
CA VAL A 264 18.09 9.02 8.48
C VAL A 264 16.83 8.45 7.81
N GLU A 265 16.67 8.61 6.50
CA GLU A 265 15.52 8.05 5.78
C GLU A 265 15.54 6.52 5.75
N PHE A 266 16.71 5.88 5.69
CA PHE A 266 16.83 4.42 5.81
C PHE A 266 16.41 3.94 7.20
N TYR A 267 16.88 4.61 8.26
CA TYR A 267 16.39 4.35 9.62
C TYR A 267 14.88 4.52 9.74
N ARG A 268 14.33 5.62 9.21
CA ARG A 268 12.88 5.89 9.23
C ARG A 268 12.12 4.80 8.48
N PHE A 269 12.65 4.32 7.35
CA PHE A 269 12.06 3.22 6.60
C PHE A 269 11.96 1.96 7.47
N LEU A 270 13.06 1.54 8.12
CA LEU A 270 13.05 0.37 9.00
C LEU A 270 12.04 0.55 10.13
N ARG A 271 12.09 1.69 10.82
CA ARG A 271 11.20 2.01 11.95
C ARG A 271 9.73 1.99 11.56
N GLU A 272 9.36 2.65 10.45
CA GLU A 272 7.96 2.71 10.02
C GLU A 272 7.49 1.38 9.41
N ALA A 273 8.36 0.65 8.68
CA ALA A 273 8.05 -0.69 8.19
C ALA A 273 7.82 -1.70 9.32
N ASP A 274 8.59 -1.61 10.41
CA ASP A 274 8.40 -2.44 11.61
C ASP A 274 7.09 -2.11 12.34
N LYS A 275 6.79 -0.82 12.52
CA LYS A 275 5.52 -0.36 13.13
C LYS A 275 4.29 -0.92 12.44
N ILE A 276 4.29 -0.95 11.11
CA ILE A 276 3.18 -1.51 10.30
C ILE A 276 3.27 -3.03 10.13
N LYS A 277 4.19 -3.69 10.87
CA LYS A 277 4.39 -5.15 10.87
C LYS A 277 4.71 -5.73 9.49
N LYS A 278 5.37 -4.95 8.63
CA LYS A 278 5.81 -5.38 7.29
C LYS A 278 7.33 -5.49 7.17
N LEU A 279 8.12 -5.30 8.23
CA LEU A 279 9.56 -5.56 8.19
C LEU A 279 9.87 -7.00 8.58
N ASP A 280 10.75 -7.67 7.83
CA ASP A 280 11.37 -8.90 8.29
C ASP A 280 12.35 -8.57 9.43
N GLY A 281 12.13 -9.15 10.61
CA GLY A 281 12.94 -8.86 11.80
C GLY A 281 14.40 -9.31 11.69
N ILE A 282 14.76 -10.03 10.62
CA ILE A 282 16.14 -10.41 10.32
C ILE A 282 16.62 -9.76 9.02
N ALA A 283 17.90 -9.36 9.03
CA ALA A 283 18.63 -9.04 7.81
C ALA A 283 19.47 -10.23 7.35
N TYR A 284 19.77 -10.27 6.05
CA TYR A 284 20.65 -11.25 5.45
C TYR A 284 21.97 -10.61 5.04
N PHE A 285 23.07 -11.32 5.19
CA PHE A 285 24.40 -10.86 4.78
C PHE A 285 24.76 -11.46 3.41
N ALA A 286 25.14 -10.59 2.47
CA ALA A 286 25.63 -10.96 1.16
C ALA A 286 27.06 -10.47 0.98
N HIS A 287 27.96 -11.35 0.56
CA HIS A 287 29.29 -10.95 0.11
C HIS A 287 29.19 -10.13 -1.19
N GLU A 288 30.25 -9.38 -1.53
CA GLU A 288 30.26 -8.45 -2.68
C GLU A 288 29.81 -9.09 -3.99
N GLU A 289 30.27 -10.31 -4.30
CA GLU A 289 29.85 -11.05 -5.50
C GLU A 289 28.35 -11.38 -5.47
N GLN A 290 27.83 -11.83 -4.32
CA GLN A 290 26.41 -12.16 -4.16
C GLN A 290 25.53 -10.92 -4.32
N MET A 291 25.98 -9.80 -3.77
CA MET A 291 25.30 -8.52 -3.87
C MET A 291 25.23 -8.03 -5.33
N GLY A 292 26.36 -8.10 -6.05
CA GLY A 292 26.40 -7.79 -7.47
C GLY A 292 25.49 -8.68 -8.32
N LYS A 293 25.47 -9.99 -8.06
CA LYS A 293 24.59 -10.96 -8.74
C LYS A 293 23.12 -10.72 -8.45
N LEU A 294 22.77 -10.38 -7.21
CA LEU A 294 21.40 -10.02 -6.81
C LEU A 294 20.90 -8.79 -7.59
N MET A 295 21.71 -7.73 -7.64
CA MET A 295 21.35 -6.48 -8.34
C MET A 295 21.28 -6.62 -9.85
N ARG A 296 22.09 -7.51 -10.43
CA ARG A 296 21.99 -7.89 -11.85
C ARG A 296 20.94 -8.98 -12.08
N GLY A 297 20.09 -9.31 -11.12
CA GLY A 297 19.03 -10.33 -11.32
C GLY A 297 19.54 -11.71 -11.77
N GLU A 298 20.82 -12.02 -11.57
CA GLU A 298 21.40 -13.35 -11.79
C GLU A 298 20.94 -14.32 -10.70
N PHE A 299 20.41 -13.79 -9.59
CA PHE A 299 19.67 -14.53 -8.58
C PHE A 299 18.21 -14.10 -8.59
N SER A 300 17.31 -15.06 -8.43
CA SER A 300 15.99 -14.73 -7.91
C SER A 300 16.15 -14.13 -6.51
N PRO A 301 15.47 -13.01 -6.18
CA PRO A 301 15.60 -12.38 -4.87
C PRO A 301 15.22 -13.31 -3.71
N LYS A 302 14.40 -14.36 -3.93
CA LYS A 302 14.13 -15.40 -2.93
C LYS A 302 15.40 -16.11 -2.43
N LYS A 303 16.48 -16.14 -3.23
CA LYS A 303 17.74 -16.81 -2.85
C LYS A 303 18.36 -16.28 -1.56
N VAL A 304 18.08 -15.02 -1.21
CA VAL A 304 18.62 -14.38 -0.01
C VAL A 304 18.23 -15.10 1.28
N GLU A 305 17.14 -15.86 1.29
CA GLU A 305 16.72 -16.67 2.45
C GLU A 305 17.72 -17.79 2.80
N ARG A 306 18.68 -18.08 1.91
CA ARG A 306 19.78 -19.03 2.14
C ARG A 306 21.09 -18.35 2.50
N PHE A 307 21.13 -17.02 2.51
CA PHE A 307 22.32 -16.29 2.86
C PHE A 307 22.56 -16.37 4.38
N GLU A 308 23.73 -15.94 4.80
CA GLU A 308 24.04 -15.83 6.22
C GLU A 308 23.07 -14.84 6.89
N VAL A 309 22.58 -15.16 8.08
CA VAL A 309 21.65 -14.30 8.80
C VAL A 309 22.44 -13.32 9.65
N ALA A 310 22.30 -12.03 9.37
CA ALA A 310 22.78 -10.95 10.22
C ALA A 310 21.81 -10.73 11.39
N ARG A 311 21.84 -11.66 12.35
CA ARG A 311 20.98 -11.61 13.55
C ARG A 311 21.19 -10.29 14.29
N ASN A 312 20.10 -9.73 14.81
CA ASN A 312 20.04 -8.49 15.58
C ASN A 312 20.43 -7.22 14.82
N PHE A 313 20.89 -7.29 13.56
CA PHE A 313 21.27 -6.08 12.81
C PHE A 313 20.14 -5.05 12.79
N ILE A 314 18.91 -5.48 12.50
CA ILE A 314 17.74 -4.58 12.40
C ILE A 314 17.45 -3.92 13.75
N ASP A 315 17.32 -4.72 14.80
CA ASP A 315 17.03 -4.26 16.16
C ASP A 315 18.13 -3.32 16.68
N ASP A 316 19.39 -3.76 16.60
CA ASP A 316 20.54 -3.01 17.08
C ASP A 316 20.71 -1.71 16.29
N PHE A 317 20.48 -1.70 14.97
CA PHE A 317 20.58 -0.50 14.13
C PHE A 317 19.50 0.53 14.51
N MET A 318 18.32 0.07 14.92
CA MET A 318 17.23 0.94 15.36
C MET A 318 17.42 1.53 16.78
N CYS A 319 18.32 0.94 17.57
CA CYS A 319 18.68 1.39 18.92
C CYS A 319 19.63 2.59 18.93
N ILE A 320 19.06 3.79 18.80
CA ILE A 320 19.81 5.06 18.69
C ILE A 320 19.88 5.87 19.99
N ARG A 321 19.49 5.30 21.15
CA ARG A 321 19.69 5.95 22.45
C ARG A 321 21.15 5.83 22.87
N GLU A 322 21.68 6.85 23.56
CA GLU A 322 23.09 6.93 23.95
C GLU A 322 23.58 5.68 24.71
N ASP A 323 22.79 5.18 25.67
CA ASP A 323 23.09 3.97 26.45
C ASP A 323 23.00 2.67 25.63
N GLU A 324 22.26 2.66 24.53
CA GLU A 324 22.12 1.52 23.62
C GLU A 324 23.25 1.50 22.59
N ILE A 325 23.59 2.65 22.02
CA ILE A 325 24.76 2.82 21.14
C ILE A 325 26.03 2.38 21.87
N GLU A 326 26.20 2.77 23.13
CA GLU A 326 27.36 2.35 23.94
C GLU A 326 27.42 0.82 24.15
N LYS A 327 26.26 0.16 24.28
CA LYS A 327 26.20 -1.32 24.35
C LYS A 327 26.57 -1.94 23.02
N ASN A 328 26.12 -1.36 21.91
CA ASN A 328 26.36 -1.87 20.55
C ASN A 328 27.84 -1.87 20.16
N LYS A 329 28.68 -1.01 20.75
CA LYS A 329 30.15 -1.00 20.55
C LYS A 329 30.83 -2.35 20.84
N ARG A 330 30.19 -3.24 21.61
CA ARG A 330 30.71 -4.57 21.93
C ARG A 330 30.45 -5.60 20.81
N PHE A 331 29.52 -5.30 19.91
CA PHE A 331 28.99 -6.24 18.93
C PHE A 331 29.23 -5.79 17.48
N TRP A 332 29.37 -4.48 17.26
CA TRP A 332 29.49 -3.88 15.93
C TRP A 332 30.77 -3.06 15.78
N ASP A 333 31.18 -2.83 14.53
CA ASP A 333 32.35 -2.03 14.20
C ASP A 333 32.12 -0.52 14.39
N GLU A 334 33.22 0.25 14.43
CA GLU A 334 33.18 1.71 14.60
C GLU A 334 32.28 2.39 13.55
N GLU A 335 32.30 1.88 12.32
CA GLU A 335 31.50 2.41 11.23
C GLU A 335 29.99 2.30 11.48
N PHE A 336 29.53 1.16 12.00
CA PHE A 336 28.14 0.99 12.43
C PHE A 336 27.76 2.02 13.48
N ILE A 337 28.61 2.19 14.50
CA ILE A 337 28.37 3.08 15.63
C ILE A 337 28.30 4.54 15.18
N PHE A 338 29.23 4.99 14.34
CA PHE A 338 29.20 6.35 13.80
C PHE A 338 27.94 6.62 12.96
N VAL A 339 27.46 5.65 12.20
CA VAL A 339 26.18 5.76 11.49
C VAL A 339 25.02 5.95 12.47
N GLN A 340 24.97 5.20 13.59
CA GLN A 340 23.94 5.37 14.62
C GLN A 340 23.98 6.76 15.24
N GLU A 341 25.18 7.27 15.56
CA GLU A 341 25.36 8.60 16.14
C GLU A 341 24.88 9.72 15.19
N ILE A 342 25.17 9.60 13.90
CA ILE A 342 24.68 10.53 12.87
C ILE A 342 23.15 10.50 12.81
N ILE A 343 22.54 9.32 12.82
CA ILE A 343 21.08 9.19 12.83
C ILE A 343 20.49 9.82 14.09
N ALA A 344 21.02 9.49 15.27
CA ALA A 344 20.57 9.99 16.56
C ALA A 344 20.59 11.53 16.64
N ALA A 345 21.65 12.15 16.11
CA ALA A 345 21.81 13.60 16.10
C ALA A 345 20.78 14.31 15.20
N ASN A 346 20.25 13.64 14.16
CA ASN A 346 19.44 14.27 13.12
C ASN A 346 17.96 13.85 13.13
N ILE A 347 17.61 12.69 13.69
CA ILE A 347 16.27 12.09 13.56
C ILE A 347 15.13 13.02 13.98
N LYS A 348 15.31 13.81 15.05
CA LYS A 348 14.29 14.71 15.59
C LYS A 348 13.87 15.79 14.60
N ASP A 349 14.82 16.37 13.87
CA ASP A 349 14.53 17.40 12.87
C ASP A 349 13.77 16.82 11.68
N TYR A 350 14.19 15.64 11.20
CA TYR A 350 13.53 14.95 10.09
C TYR A 350 12.12 14.49 10.45
N ASP A 351 11.91 13.99 11.67
CA ASP A 351 10.58 13.61 12.15
C ASP A 351 9.68 14.83 12.31
N ARG A 352 10.17 15.93 12.88
CA ARG A 352 9.38 17.18 12.96
C ARG A 352 8.90 17.65 11.58
N ILE A 353 9.72 17.49 10.54
CA ILE A 353 9.38 17.94 9.18
C ILE A 353 8.39 16.99 8.49
N ASN A 354 8.61 15.67 8.61
CA ASN A 354 7.98 14.71 7.69
C ASN A 354 7.00 13.73 8.36
N GLN A 355 6.98 13.61 9.69
CA GLN A 355 6.29 12.51 10.37
C GLN A 355 4.78 12.50 10.11
N GLU A 356 4.11 13.66 10.16
CA GLU A 356 2.66 13.73 9.93
C GLU A 356 2.30 13.38 8.48
N TYR A 357 3.05 13.93 7.53
CA TYR A 357 2.87 13.67 6.10
C TYR A 357 3.10 12.19 5.77
N ASP A 358 4.19 11.62 6.28
CA ASP A 358 4.55 10.21 6.06
C ASP A 358 3.48 9.29 6.67
N SER A 359 3.04 9.57 7.90
CA SER A 359 1.99 8.78 8.57
C SER A 359 0.69 8.77 7.76
N LYS A 360 0.28 9.91 7.20
CA LYS A 360 -0.92 10.01 6.36
C LYS A 360 -0.81 9.17 5.09
N LEU A 361 0.33 9.23 4.40
CA LEU A 361 0.54 8.45 3.18
C LEU A 361 0.63 6.96 3.47
N ILE A 362 1.34 6.56 4.52
CA ILE A 362 1.50 5.15 4.88
C ILE A 362 0.15 4.52 5.20
N LYS A 363 -0.69 5.18 6.03
CA LYS A 363 -2.05 4.71 6.33
C LYS A 363 -2.91 4.55 5.08
N LYS A 364 -2.92 5.57 4.23
CA LYS A 364 -3.61 5.53 2.94
C LYS A 364 -3.16 4.33 2.10
N ASN A 365 -1.86 4.09 2.03
CA ASN A 365 -1.28 3.03 1.22
C ASN A 365 -1.46 1.63 1.83
N LEU A 366 -1.71 1.52 3.14
CA LEU A 366 -2.17 0.29 3.78
C LEU A 366 -3.64 -0.03 3.46
N GLY A 367 -4.35 0.87 2.77
CA GLY A 367 -5.79 0.77 2.60
C GLY A 367 -6.54 0.82 3.91
N GLU A 368 -5.93 1.42 4.93
CA GLU A 368 -6.67 1.95 6.06
C GLU A 368 -7.44 3.14 5.48
N ASP A 369 -8.69 2.87 5.07
CA ASP A 369 -9.59 3.88 4.56
C ASP A 369 -9.52 5.11 5.47
N SER A 370 -9.50 6.28 4.86
CA SER A 370 -9.71 7.56 5.53
C SER A 370 -11.16 7.67 6.01
N GLN A 371 -11.57 6.72 6.85
CA GLN A 371 -12.65 6.78 7.80
C GLN A 371 -12.02 6.50 9.18
N ASP A 372 -11.53 7.58 9.78
CA ASP A 372 -11.54 7.80 11.23
C ASP A 372 -11.07 6.62 12.11
N LYS A 373 -9.77 6.33 12.04
CA LYS A 373 -8.98 5.92 13.22
C LYS A 373 -7.79 6.85 13.39
N GLU A 374 -8.11 8.13 13.57
CA GLU A 374 -7.33 8.90 14.52
C GLU A 374 -7.52 8.22 15.89
N GLU A 375 -6.43 7.77 16.51
CA GLU A 375 -6.29 8.05 17.94
C GLU A 375 -6.20 9.58 18.06
N GLU A 376 -7.31 10.25 17.79
CA GLU A 376 -7.53 11.62 18.15
C GLU A 376 -7.52 11.54 19.66
N SER A 377 -6.63 12.30 20.29
CA SER A 377 -6.72 12.64 21.71
C SER A 377 -8.21 12.70 22.07
N ASN A 378 -8.66 11.78 22.93
CA ASN A 378 -10.07 11.58 23.23
C ASN A 378 -10.64 12.87 23.83
N ASP A 379 -11.17 13.76 23.00
CA ASP A 379 -11.46 15.15 23.37
C ASP A 379 -12.45 15.20 24.52
N ILE A 380 -13.45 14.32 24.49
CA ILE A 380 -14.47 14.10 25.52
C ILE A 380 -13.88 13.81 26.91
N ASP A 381 -12.76 13.09 27.01
CA ASP A 381 -12.14 12.74 28.30
C ASP A 381 -11.45 13.94 28.97
N SER A 382 -11.27 15.04 28.22
CA SER A 382 -10.75 16.31 28.75
C SER A 382 -11.84 17.17 29.40
N PHE A 383 -13.10 16.72 29.41
CA PHE A 383 -14.23 17.47 29.95
C PHE A 383 -14.95 16.68 31.06
N ASP A 384 -15.41 17.42 32.07
CA ASP A 384 -16.17 16.86 33.19
C ASP A 384 -17.68 17.13 33.08
N ALA A 385 -18.12 17.88 32.07
CA ALA A 385 -19.53 18.23 31.86
C ALA A 385 -19.90 18.29 30.36
N SER A 386 -21.17 18.01 30.06
CA SER A 386 -21.71 17.95 28.70
C SER A 386 -21.74 19.31 28.00
N THR A 387 -22.13 20.38 28.70
CA THR A 387 -22.30 21.71 28.11
C THR A 387 -20.98 22.38 27.66
N PRO A 388 -19.86 22.34 28.42
CA PRO A 388 -18.56 22.77 27.92
C PRO A 388 -18.07 21.93 26.73
N PHE A 389 -18.23 20.61 26.79
CA PHE A 389 -17.82 19.68 25.72
C PHE A 389 -18.58 19.96 24.42
N PHE A 390 -19.91 20.04 24.47
CA PHE A 390 -20.73 20.39 23.32
C PHE A 390 -20.34 21.76 22.77
N SER A 391 -20.16 22.77 23.64
CA SER A 391 -19.72 24.11 23.22
C SER A 391 -18.37 24.10 22.51
N TYR A 392 -17.43 23.24 22.94
CA TYR A 392 -16.14 23.04 22.28
C TYR A 392 -16.32 22.47 20.87
N ARG A 393 -17.04 21.34 20.72
CA ARG A 393 -17.27 20.72 19.41
C ARG A 393 -18.12 21.60 18.48
N PHE A 394 -19.11 22.28 19.03
CA PHE A 394 -19.90 23.30 18.32
C PHE A 394 -18.98 24.39 17.74
N GLY A 395 -18.02 24.89 18.52
CA GLY A 395 -17.07 25.91 18.04
C GLY A 395 -16.18 25.43 16.90
N LYS A 396 -15.87 24.12 16.85
CA LYS A 396 -15.11 23.49 15.76
C LYS A 396 -15.98 23.26 14.52
N ALA A 397 -17.22 22.82 14.70
CA ALA A 397 -18.17 22.59 13.61
C ALA A 397 -18.68 23.90 12.96
N PHE A 398 -18.79 24.98 13.75
CA PHE A 398 -19.35 26.26 13.33
C PHE A 398 -18.40 27.43 13.64
N PRO A 399 -17.19 27.45 13.05
CA PRO A 399 -16.20 28.48 13.33
C PRO A 399 -16.73 29.86 12.91
N GLY A 400 -16.50 30.86 13.75
CA GLY A 400 -16.90 32.25 13.50
C GLY A 400 -18.39 32.56 13.65
N VAL A 401 -19.26 31.57 13.91
CA VAL A 401 -20.69 31.82 14.12
C VAL A 401 -20.93 32.53 15.45
N ARG A 402 -21.76 33.58 15.41
CA ARG A 402 -22.21 34.39 16.56
C ARG A 402 -23.71 34.62 16.38
N GLY A 403 -24.54 34.19 17.33
CA GLY A 403 -26.00 34.20 17.15
C GLY A 403 -26.48 33.10 16.20
N ILE A 404 -27.44 33.42 15.33
CA ILE A 404 -28.10 32.46 14.43
C ILE A 404 -27.37 32.43 13.08
N LYS A 405 -27.09 31.24 12.56
CA LYS A 405 -26.64 31.05 11.17
C LYS A 405 -27.28 29.82 10.55
N GLU A 406 -27.91 30.01 9.39
CA GLU A 406 -28.45 28.93 8.57
C GLU A 406 -27.42 28.43 7.55
N PHE A 407 -27.45 27.12 7.32
CA PHE A 407 -26.73 26.42 6.27
C PHE A 407 -27.74 25.57 5.48
N SER A 408 -27.85 25.82 4.18
CA SER A 408 -28.83 25.18 3.31
C SER A 408 -28.22 24.28 2.23
N ASN A 409 -26.88 24.21 2.15
CA ASN A 409 -26.19 23.23 1.31
C ASN A 409 -26.13 21.89 2.07
N PRO A 410 -26.76 20.79 1.58
CA PRO A 410 -26.81 19.53 2.30
C PRO A 410 -25.43 18.94 2.62
N LYS A 411 -24.48 19.02 1.67
CA LYS A 411 -23.10 18.59 1.88
C LYS A 411 -22.42 19.35 3.00
N GLU A 412 -22.56 20.67 3.02
CA GLU A 412 -22.02 21.48 4.11
C GLU A 412 -22.68 21.13 5.45
N CYS A 413 -23.98 20.82 5.47
CA CYS A 413 -24.68 20.40 6.68
C CYS A 413 -24.08 19.10 7.24
N VAL A 414 -23.91 18.08 6.39
CA VAL A 414 -23.32 16.79 6.77
C VAL A 414 -21.86 16.98 7.22
N ASP A 415 -21.06 17.74 6.47
CA ASP A 415 -19.65 18.02 6.81
C ASP A 415 -19.54 18.65 8.22
N ARG A 416 -20.46 19.55 8.59
CA ARG A 416 -20.48 20.21 9.91
C ARG A 416 -20.97 19.30 11.02
N LEU A 417 -22.03 18.52 10.78
CA LEU A 417 -22.54 17.55 11.75
C LEU A 417 -21.51 16.45 12.03
N GLN A 418 -20.74 16.04 11.03
CA GLN A 418 -19.64 15.08 11.19
C GLN A 418 -18.56 15.60 12.15
N ILE A 419 -18.25 16.91 12.13
CA ILE A 419 -17.33 17.51 13.11
C ILE A 419 -17.96 17.59 14.50
N LEU A 420 -19.23 17.98 14.59
CA LEU A 420 -19.95 18.11 15.87
C LEU A 420 -20.09 16.76 16.59
N LEU A 421 -20.40 15.71 15.83
CA LEU A 421 -20.74 14.38 16.31
C LEU A 421 -19.64 13.34 16.05
N LYS A 422 -18.41 13.81 15.83
CA LYS A 422 -17.25 12.92 15.63
C LYS A 422 -17.11 11.93 16.78
N LYS A 423 -16.60 10.72 16.49
CA LYS A 423 -16.35 9.74 17.55
C LYS A 423 -15.17 10.19 18.43
N PRO A 424 -15.17 9.83 19.73
CA PRO A 424 -16.25 9.12 20.42
C PRO A 424 -17.35 10.06 20.94
N LEU A 425 -18.55 9.52 21.09
CA LEU A 425 -19.73 10.19 21.66
C LEU A 425 -19.99 9.82 23.12
N SER A 426 -19.13 8.97 23.70
CA SER A 426 -19.12 8.62 25.12
C SER A 426 -17.67 8.52 25.62
N GLY A 427 -17.40 9.05 26.81
CA GLY A 427 -16.09 9.05 27.45
C GLY A 427 -16.13 8.42 28.84
N LYS A 428 -14.97 8.40 29.51
CA LYS A 428 -14.81 7.83 30.86
C LYS A 428 -15.70 8.53 31.90
N LYS A 429 -15.88 9.85 31.75
CA LYS A 429 -16.64 10.70 32.66
C LYS A 429 -18.03 11.09 32.13
N LEU A 430 -18.23 11.04 30.81
CA LEU A 430 -19.44 11.51 30.13
C LEU A 430 -20.06 10.38 29.31
N ARG A 431 -21.17 9.79 29.77
CA ARG A 431 -21.76 8.60 29.14
C ARG A 431 -22.70 8.87 27.95
N GLY A 432 -22.96 10.13 27.62
CA GLY A 432 -23.81 10.54 26.50
C GLY A 432 -24.05 12.06 26.56
N PRO A 433 -23.03 12.89 26.32
CA PRO A 433 -23.11 14.34 26.57
C PRO A 433 -23.82 15.13 25.47
N ILE A 434 -24.09 14.54 24.30
CA ILE A 434 -24.78 15.20 23.18
C ILE A 434 -26.06 14.44 22.89
N TRP A 435 -27.17 15.18 22.85
CA TRP A 435 -28.52 14.65 22.74
C TRP A 435 -29.23 15.25 21.53
N TRP A 436 -30.20 14.52 21.01
CA TRP A 436 -31.19 15.05 20.09
C TRP A 436 -32.56 15.15 20.76
N PHE A 437 -33.36 16.12 20.32
CA PHE A 437 -34.62 16.52 20.94
C PHE A 437 -35.70 16.71 19.90
N ARG A 438 -36.84 16.06 20.12
CA ARG A 438 -38.06 16.27 19.35
C ARG A 438 -39.29 16.54 20.21
N GLY A 439 -39.08 17.10 21.41
CA GLY A 439 -40.13 17.44 22.36
C GLY A 439 -40.63 16.21 23.09
N GLY A 440 -41.21 15.20 22.44
CA GLY A 440 -41.60 13.96 23.14
C GLY A 440 -40.52 12.86 23.18
N SER A 441 -39.36 13.12 22.56
CA SER A 441 -38.31 12.11 22.34
C SER A 441 -36.97 12.81 22.45
N ASN A 442 -36.29 12.54 23.56
CA ASN A 442 -35.08 13.20 23.99
C ASN A 442 -34.08 12.10 24.35
N LEU A 443 -33.08 11.87 23.50
CA LEU A 443 -32.15 10.75 23.64
C LEU A 443 -30.70 11.20 23.39
N ASP A 444 -29.77 10.52 24.03
CA ASP A 444 -28.35 10.65 23.74
C ASP A 444 -28.01 10.08 22.36
N ILE A 445 -27.13 10.78 21.63
CA ILE A 445 -26.62 10.31 20.34
C ILE A 445 -25.42 9.40 20.60
N ASN A 446 -25.53 8.13 20.20
CA ASN A 446 -24.50 7.12 20.44
C ASN A 446 -23.62 6.87 19.20
N ASN A 447 -24.18 7.02 18.02
CA ASN A 447 -23.50 6.80 16.75
C ASN A 447 -23.88 7.88 15.73
N PHE A 448 -22.89 8.31 14.95
CA PHE A 448 -23.09 9.14 13.77
C PHE A 448 -22.24 8.59 12.64
N GLU A 449 -22.83 8.41 11.47
CA GLU A 449 -22.18 7.90 10.28
C GLU A 449 -22.67 8.67 9.04
N ARG A 450 -21.75 9.10 8.19
CA ARG A 450 -22.11 9.70 6.89
C ARG A 450 -22.45 8.61 5.89
N LEU A 451 -23.63 8.70 5.27
CA LEU A 451 -24.07 7.76 4.23
C LEU A 451 -23.82 8.32 2.81
N SER A 452 -24.01 9.62 2.60
CA SER A 452 -23.77 10.31 1.33
C SER A 452 -23.38 11.79 1.57
N ASP A 453 -23.37 12.60 0.51
CA ASP A 453 -23.22 14.06 0.66
C ASP A 453 -24.43 14.73 1.32
N ASP A 454 -25.63 14.15 1.24
CA ASP A 454 -26.86 14.75 1.75
C ASP A 454 -27.56 13.90 2.81
N LYS A 455 -26.97 12.77 3.20
CA LYS A 455 -27.58 11.80 4.11
C LYS A 455 -26.60 11.30 5.17
N PHE A 456 -27.08 11.20 6.40
CA PHE A 456 -26.36 10.58 7.51
C PHE A 456 -27.26 9.62 8.29
N LEU A 457 -26.63 8.72 9.03
CA LEU A 457 -27.24 7.85 10.02
C LEU A 457 -26.87 8.38 11.41
N MET A 458 -27.88 8.67 12.23
CA MET A 458 -27.74 9.03 13.64
C MET A 458 -28.43 7.94 14.46
N ASP A 459 -27.64 7.12 15.15
CA ASP A 459 -28.11 5.87 15.77
C ASP A 459 -28.81 4.96 14.75
N CYS A 460 -30.14 4.95 14.75
CA CYS A 460 -30.96 4.23 13.76
C CYS A 460 -31.67 5.17 12.78
N ASP A 461 -31.68 6.48 13.02
CA ASP A 461 -32.33 7.49 12.18
C ASP A 461 -31.51 7.81 10.92
N GLU A 462 -32.07 7.47 9.77
CA GLU A 462 -31.60 7.86 8.46
C GLU A 462 -32.16 9.22 8.08
N ILE A 463 -31.28 10.22 8.05
CA ILE A 463 -31.67 11.62 7.85
C ILE A 463 -31.10 12.15 6.55
N LYS A 464 -31.98 12.41 5.57
CA LYS A 464 -31.65 13.19 4.38
C LYS A 464 -31.76 14.67 4.68
N VAL A 465 -30.64 15.34 4.94
CA VAL A 465 -30.62 16.70 5.46
C VAL A 465 -31.05 17.73 4.41
N LYS A 466 -31.94 18.63 4.82
CA LYS A 466 -32.39 19.79 4.03
C LYS A 466 -31.62 21.04 4.40
N ARG A 467 -31.55 21.35 5.70
CA ARG A 467 -30.79 22.48 6.24
C ARG A 467 -30.48 22.25 7.71
N ILE A 468 -29.49 22.99 8.20
CA ILE A 468 -29.25 23.14 9.63
C ILE A 468 -29.19 24.61 10.02
N VAL A 469 -29.63 24.93 11.24
CA VAL A 469 -29.48 26.27 11.82
C VAL A 469 -28.71 26.15 13.11
N ALA A 470 -27.50 26.74 13.13
CA ALA A 470 -26.65 26.75 14.30
C ALA A 470 -26.94 28.00 15.14
N TYR A 471 -27.26 27.80 16.42
CA TYR A 471 -27.43 28.88 17.37
C TYR A 471 -26.25 28.95 18.35
N ALA A 472 -25.37 29.91 18.11
CA ALA A 472 -24.24 30.24 18.96
C ALA A 472 -24.64 31.28 20.01
N ALA A 473 -25.34 30.83 21.06
CA ALA A 473 -25.69 31.64 22.23
C ALA A 473 -24.44 32.26 22.90
N GLY A 474 -24.63 33.41 23.57
CA GLY A 474 -23.59 34.01 24.41
C GLY A 474 -23.21 33.08 25.58
N GLU A 475 -24.22 32.47 26.19
CA GLU A 475 -24.07 31.45 27.20
C GLU A 475 -23.80 30.08 26.56
N TYR A 476 -22.65 29.49 26.90
CA TYR A 476 -22.20 28.24 26.28
C TYR A 476 -23.17 27.05 26.41
N TYR A 477 -23.97 27.03 27.49
CA TYR A 477 -24.90 25.94 27.79
C TYR A 477 -26.25 26.05 27.04
N LYS A 478 -26.50 27.17 26.34
CA LYS A 478 -27.72 27.41 25.55
C LYS A 478 -27.54 27.13 24.05
N LYS A 479 -26.33 26.72 23.63
CA LYS A 479 -26.03 26.44 22.23
C LYS A 479 -26.80 25.21 21.74
N PHE A 480 -27.32 25.27 20.52
CA PHE A 480 -27.98 24.15 19.87
C PHE A 480 -27.84 24.22 18.34
N VAL A 481 -28.11 23.10 17.68
CA VAL A 481 -28.23 22.99 16.22
C VAL A 481 -29.60 22.46 15.90
N TYR A 482 -30.40 23.22 15.16
CA TYR A 482 -31.64 22.75 14.56
C TYR A 482 -31.32 22.01 13.26
N VAL A 483 -31.94 20.85 13.04
CA VAL A 483 -31.79 20.03 11.83
C VAL A 483 -33.16 19.84 11.19
N GLU A 484 -33.26 20.09 9.90
CA GLU A 484 -34.47 19.82 9.09
C GLU A 484 -34.12 18.84 7.97
N ALA A 485 -35.00 17.89 7.73
CA ALA A 485 -34.82 16.79 6.79
C ALA A 485 -35.83 16.86 5.64
N TYR A 486 -35.42 16.42 4.46
CA TYR A 486 -36.32 16.14 3.35
C TYR A 486 -37.12 14.86 3.63
N PRO A 487 -38.39 14.80 3.19
CA PRO A 487 -39.10 13.53 3.10
C PRO A 487 -38.39 12.59 2.11
N GLU A 488 -38.38 11.30 2.41
CA GLU A 488 -37.94 10.25 1.51
C GLU A 488 -39.11 9.43 0.97
N GLU A 489 -38.88 8.73 -0.14
CA GLU A 489 -39.85 7.78 -0.70
C GLU A 489 -40.02 6.56 0.20
N GLU A 490 -41.18 5.90 0.21
CA GLU A 490 -41.44 4.67 0.99
C GLU A 490 -40.48 3.53 0.61
N THR A 491 -40.18 2.58 1.51
CA THR A 491 -39.32 1.42 1.15
C THR A 491 -40.03 0.40 0.27
N GLY A 492 -41.37 0.38 0.30
CA GLY A 492 -42.21 -0.63 -0.33
C GLY A 492 -42.41 -1.91 0.51
N LEU A 493 -41.86 -1.98 1.73
CA LEU A 493 -42.07 -3.10 2.65
C LEU A 493 -43.49 -3.15 3.23
N TYR A 494 -44.13 -1.99 3.36
CA TYR A 494 -45.46 -1.87 3.93
C TYR A 494 -46.44 -1.34 2.89
N GLN A 495 -47.70 -1.77 3.01
CA GLN A 495 -48.81 -1.22 2.23
C GLN A 495 -49.57 -0.24 3.11
N TYR A 496 -49.22 1.05 3.04
CA TYR A 496 -49.95 2.10 3.73
C TYR A 496 -50.82 2.90 2.75
N ASP A 497 -52.01 3.27 3.20
CA ASP A 497 -52.83 4.26 2.52
C ASP A 497 -52.24 5.66 2.75
N LYS A 498 -52.25 6.51 1.72
CA LYS A 498 -51.80 7.90 1.81
C LYS A 498 -52.61 8.70 2.82
N GLU A 499 -53.90 8.37 3.01
CA GLU A 499 -54.71 8.99 4.06
C GLU A 499 -54.20 8.67 5.47
N HIS A 500 -53.67 7.46 5.67
CA HIS A 500 -53.07 7.06 6.95
C HIS A 500 -51.81 7.87 7.26
N ILE A 501 -50.88 7.95 6.30
CA ILE A 501 -49.64 8.73 6.44
C ILE A 501 -49.98 10.20 6.77
N LYS A 502 -50.94 10.78 6.03
CA LYS A 502 -51.39 12.16 6.27
C LYS A 502 -52.00 12.33 7.66
N SER A 503 -52.90 11.44 8.08
CA SER A 503 -53.53 11.50 9.40
C SER A 503 -52.50 11.42 10.53
N TRP A 504 -51.47 10.60 10.38
CA TRP A 504 -50.39 10.51 11.35
C TRP A 504 -49.54 11.77 11.37
N ALA A 505 -49.15 12.28 10.21
CA ALA A 505 -48.40 13.52 10.11
C ALA A 505 -49.17 14.73 10.65
N ASP A 506 -50.49 14.78 10.47
CA ASP A 506 -51.34 15.84 11.03
C ASP A 506 -51.39 15.77 12.56
N LYS A 507 -51.41 14.56 13.13
CA LYS A 507 -51.50 14.32 14.58
C LYS A 507 -50.16 14.48 15.30
N TYR A 508 -49.07 13.93 14.75
CA TYR A 508 -47.77 13.85 15.40
C TYR A 508 -46.72 14.81 14.81
N GLY A 509 -47.01 15.39 13.65
CA GLY A 509 -46.13 16.32 12.93
C GLY A 509 -45.29 15.68 11.84
N TYR A 510 -45.14 14.35 11.85
CA TYR A 510 -44.39 13.58 10.87
C TYR A 510 -44.86 12.12 10.80
N TYR A 511 -44.34 11.39 9.82
CA TYR A 511 -44.47 9.95 9.68
C TYR A 511 -43.12 9.33 9.30
N ASN A 512 -42.75 8.26 9.98
CA ASN A 512 -41.54 7.49 9.74
C ASN A 512 -41.86 6.03 9.43
N GLU A 513 -40.93 5.37 8.76
CA GLU A 513 -40.94 3.96 8.43
C GLU A 513 -39.72 3.30 9.08
N GLU A 514 -39.96 2.26 9.88
CA GLU A 514 -38.90 1.44 10.48
C GLU A 514 -38.68 0.17 9.67
N TYR A 515 -37.43 -0.19 9.44
CA TYR A 515 -37.03 -1.42 8.75
C TYR A 515 -35.63 -1.83 9.19
N ALA A 516 -35.15 -3.01 8.76
CA ALA A 516 -33.76 -3.37 8.95
C ALA A 516 -33.08 -3.76 7.63
N GLU A 517 -31.77 -3.51 7.56
CA GLU A 517 -30.92 -3.94 6.46
C GLU A 517 -30.18 -5.23 6.84
N TYR A 518 -30.31 -6.27 6.02
CA TYR A 518 -29.63 -7.55 6.16
C TYR A 518 -29.12 -8.00 4.79
N GLU A 519 -27.80 -8.16 4.62
CA GLU A 519 -27.16 -8.57 3.36
C GLU A 519 -27.65 -7.79 2.10
N ASN A 520 -27.80 -6.47 2.22
CA ASN A 520 -28.34 -5.56 1.19
C ASN A 520 -29.83 -5.79 0.82
N LYS A 521 -30.55 -6.58 1.61
CA LYS A 521 -32.02 -6.71 1.56
C LYS A 521 -32.63 -5.89 2.69
N LYS A 522 -33.84 -5.39 2.45
CA LYS A 522 -34.66 -4.75 3.48
C LYS A 522 -35.62 -5.79 4.04
N VAL A 523 -35.73 -5.83 5.36
CA VAL A 523 -36.69 -6.67 6.10
C VAL A 523 -37.58 -5.78 6.96
N THR A 524 -38.79 -6.23 7.24
CA THR A 524 -39.73 -5.46 8.06
C THR A 524 -39.25 -5.33 9.51
N ARG A 525 -39.77 -4.34 10.23
CA ARG A 525 -39.51 -4.16 11.66
C ARG A 525 -39.89 -5.41 12.47
N SER A 526 -41.02 -6.02 12.12
CA SER A 526 -41.50 -7.23 12.80
C SER A 526 -40.53 -8.41 12.61
N GLU A 527 -40.05 -8.64 11.39
CA GLU A 527 -39.04 -9.68 11.11
C GLU A 527 -37.71 -9.42 11.84
N TYR A 528 -37.31 -8.15 11.94
CA TYR A 528 -36.14 -7.76 12.73
C TYR A 528 -36.33 -8.12 14.22
N ASP A 529 -37.48 -7.78 14.80
CA ASP A 529 -37.77 -8.05 16.21
C ASP A 529 -37.90 -9.56 16.51
N ASP A 530 -38.42 -10.33 15.55
CA ASP A 530 -38.50 -11.79 15.62
C ASP A 530 -37.13 -12.48 15.44
N GLY A 531 -36.11 -11.77 14.96
CA GLY A 531 -34.78 -12.30 14.68
C GLY A 531 -34.70 -13.19 13.43
N ALA A 532 -35.75 -13.22 12.60
CA ALA A 532 -35.83 -14.04 11.39
C ALA A 532 -36.69 -13.34 10.32
N ALA A 533 -36.36 -13.50 9.04
CA ALA A 533 -37.08 -12.88 7.92
C ALA A 533 -37.35 -13.85 6.78
N VAL A 534 -38.36 -13.56 5.93
CA VAL A 534 -38.61 -14.31 4.70
C VAL A 534 -37.89 -13.63 3.52
N ILE A 535 -36.70 -14.12 3.18
CA ILE A 535 -35.87 -13.58 2.09
C ILE A 535 -35.91 -14.55 0.92
N ASP A 536 -36.28 -14.04 -0.26
CA ASP A 536 -36.38 -14.81 -1.51
C ASP A 536 -37.21 -16.11 -1.34
N GLY A 537 -38.29 -16.03 -0.56
CA GLY A 537 -39.23 -17.13 -0.29
C GLY A 537 -38.79 -18.15 0.76
N LYS A 538 -37.67 -17.90 1.47
CA LYS A 538 -37.15 -18.78 2.51
C LYS A 538 -37.07 -18.06 3.85
N VAL A 539 -37.39 -18.76 4.93
CA VAL A 539 -37.15 -18.27 6.29
C VAL A 539 -35.64 -18.31 6.57
N VAL A 540 -35.09 -17.16 6.92
CA VAL A 540 -33.67 -16.94 7.22
C VAL A 540 -33.55 -16.41 8.65
N ASP A 541 -32.72 -17.06 9.46
CA ASP A 541 -32.31 -16.56 10.78
C ASP A 541 -31.33 -15.40 10.59
N LEU A 542 -31.68 -14.22 11.13
CA LEU A 542 -30.90 -12.99 10.98
C LEU A 542 -29.66 -12.96 11.88
N LYS A 543 -29.57 -13.86 12.88
CA LYS A 543 -28.44 -14.03 13.82
C LYS A 543 -27.97 -12.74 14.51
N GLY A 544 -28.86 -11.75 14.63
CA GLY A 544 -28.54 -10.43 15.18
C GLY A 544 -27.66 -9.55 14.30
N GLU A 545 -27.47 -9.89 13.02
CA GLU A 545 -26.62 -9.13 12.08
C GLU A 545 -27.39 -8.01 11.35
N ALA A 546 -28.72 -8.07 11.38
CA ALA A 546 -29.57 -7.05 10.75
C ALA A 546 -29.43 -5.69 11.46
N LYS A 547 -29.40 -4.61 10.68
CA LYS A 547 -29.21 -3.25 11.20
C LYS A 547 -30.50 -2.45 11.08
N LEU A 548 -31.06 -2.03 12.22
CA LEU A 548 -32.25 -1.19 12.27
C LEU A 548 -32.02 0.16 11.58
N ARG A 549 -33.06 0.64 10.90
CA ARG A 549 -33.16 1.92 10.20
C ARG A 549 -34.53 2.54 10.43
N ILE A 550 -34.56 3.84 10.64
CA ILE A 550 -35.76 4.67 10.72
C ILE A 550 -35.61 5.75 9.66
N ARG A 551 -36.54 5.82 8.71
CA ARG A 551 -36.55 6.84 7.67
C ARG A 551 -37.82 7.66 7.72
N TYR A 552 -37.76 8.93 7.33
CA TYR A 552 -38.90 9.84 7.41
C TYR A 552 -39.55 10.06 6.04
N ILE A 553 -40.84 9.73 5.92
CA ILE A 553 -41.61 9.81 4.66
C ILE A 553 -42.26 11.18 4.49
N THR A 554 -42.40 11.92 5.58
CA THR A 554 -42.79 13.34 5.59
C THR A 554 -41.63 14.21 6.03
N PRO A 555 -41.68 15.55 5.83
CA PRO A 555 -40.70 16.44 6.41
C PRO A 555 -40.52 16.18 7.91
N TYR A 556 -39.29 16.26 8.39
CA TYR A 556 -38.94 16.01 9.77
C TYR A 556 -37.91 17.03 10.26
N ASN A 557 -37.88 17.27 11.55
CA ASN A 557 -36.90 18.15 12.17
C ASN A 557 -36.67 17.76 13.63
N PHE A 558 -35.56 18.22 14.18
CA PHE A 558 -35.17 18.02 15.59
C PHE A 558 -34.07 19.00 15.97
N ILE A 559 -33.71 19.02 17.25
CA ILE A 559 -32.62 19.84 17.79
C ILE A 559 -31.53 18.93 18.31
N ILE A 560 -30.26 19.31 18.12
CA ILE A 560 -29.09 18.69 18.73
C ILE A 560 -28.47 19.68 19.71
N CYS A 561 -28.32 19.28 20.97
CA CYS A 561 -27.64 20.09 21.98
C CYS A 561 -27.00 19.24 23.07
N ALA A 562 -26.37 19.88 24.06
CA ALA A 562 -25.80 19.16 25.20
C ALA A 562 -26.90 18.54 26.06
N GLN A 563 -26.57 17.45 26.76
CA GLN A 563 -27.48 16.83 27.74
C GLN A 563 -28.06 17.83 28.76
N PHE A 564 -27.25 18.77 29.26
CA PHE A 564 -27.69 19.78 30.23
C PHE A 564 -27.99 21.14 29.59
N ASN A 565 -28.49 21.12 28.35
CA ASN A 565 -29.10 22.31 27.75
C ASN A 565 -30.49 22.53 28.39
N PRO A 566 -30.92 23.78 28.66
CA PRO A 566 -32.22 24.06 29.28
C PRO A 566 -33.45 23.56 28.50
N ILE A 567 -33.30 23.22 27.21
CA ILE A 567 -34.34 22.55 26.41
C ILE A 567 -34.64 21.15 26.96
N ASN A 568 -33.66 20.48 27.58
CA ASN A 568 -33.83 19.13 28.13
C ASN A 568 -34.57 19.16 29.47
N ASN A 569 -35.85 19.52 29.40
CA ASN A 569 -36.73 19.63 30.54
C ASN A 569 -38.16 19.32 30.10
N ASP A 570 -38.74 18.26 30.67
CA ASP A 570 -40.04 17.72 30.29
C ASP A 570 -41.18 18.77 30.36
N ASN A 571 -41.03 19.82 31.18
CA ASN A 571 -42.01 20.91 31.24
C ASN A 571 -42.12 21.72 29.95
N TYR A 572 -41.14 21.61 29.06
CA TYR A 572 -41.06 22.36 27.80
C TYR A 572 -41.33 21.49 26.57
N ASP A 573 -41.48 20.18 26.74
CA ASP A 573 -41.64 19.21 25.66
C ASP A 573 -42.84 19.54 24.75
N ASP A 574 -44.03 19.78 25.31
CA ASP A 574 -45.24 20.14 24.54
C ASP A 574 -45.06 21.44 23.73
N MET A 575 -44.37 22.42 24.31
CA MET A 575 -44.06 23.69 23.63
C MET A 575 -43.07 23.46 22.49
N MET A 576 -42.04 22.64 22.72
CA MET A 576 -41.07 22.28 21.70
C MET A 576 -41.70 21.49 20.56
N VAL A 577 -42.62 20.55 20.84
CA VAL A 577 -43.41 19.86 19.81
C VAL A 577 -44.20 20.86 18.97
N THR A 578 -44.85 21.83 19.62
CA THR A 578 -45.63 22.87 18.95
C THR A 578 -44.77 23.70 18.00
N LEU A 579 -43.62 24.21 18.47
CA LEU A 579 -42.69 25.01 17.67
C LEU A 579 -42.11 24.21 16.51
N LEU A 580 -41.64 22.98 16.76
CA LEU A 580 -41.01 22.14 15.73
C LEU A 580 -42.01 21.72 14.64
N ASN A 581 -43.24 21.34 15.02
CA ASN A 581 -44.32 21.05 14.08
C ASN A 581 -44.71 22.30 13.29
N GLY A 582 -44.78 23.44 13.96
CA GLY A 582 -45.06 24.73 13.35
C GLY A 582 -44.04 25.14 12.29
N ILE A 583 -42.75 24.91 12.53
CA ILE A 583 -41.69 25.17 11.54
C ILE A 583 -41.88 24.32 10.28
N LEU A 584 -42.21 23.02 10.42
CA LEU A 584 -42.49 22.16 9.25
C LEU A 584 -43.70 22.63 8.45
N LYS A 585 -44.67 23.28 9.11
CA LYS A 585 -45.87 23.87 8.50
C LYS A 585 -45.66 25.31 8.01
N GLY A 586 -44.47 25.89 8.21
CA GLY A 586 -44.18 27.30 7.89
C GLY A 586 -44.92 28.32 8.78
N GLN A 587 -45.37 27.90 9.96
CA GLN A 587 -46.14 28.69 10.93
C GLN A 587 -45.26 29.33 12.01
N ASN A 588 -44.07 28.77 12.24
CA ASN A 588 -43.10 29.22 13.24
C ASN A 588 -41.71 29.26 12.60
N SER A 589 -40.75 29.92 13.26
CA SER A 589 -39.35 29.98 12.81
C SER A 589 -38.37 29.48 13.88
N VAL A 590 -37.11 29.29 13.49
CA VAL A 590 -36.05 28.86 14.44
C VAL A 590 -35.72 29.98 15.42
N GLU A 591 -35.92 31.24 15.05
CA GLU A 591 -35.79 32.41 15.94
C GLU A 591 -36.73 32.31 17.15
N GLU A 592 -37.93 31.75 16.99
CA GLU A 592 -38.86 31.56 18.10
C GLU A 592 -38.35 30.52 19.10
N ILE A 593 -37.68 29.47 18.63
CA ILE A 593 -36.96 28.52 19.50
C ILE A 593 -35.84 29.26 20.25
N VAL A 594 -35.09 30.13 19.57
CA VAL A 594 -34.03 30.93 20.20
C VAL A 594 -34.59 31.85 21.28
N GLU A 595 -35.69 32.55 21.02
CA GLU A 595 -36.36 33.39 22.02
C GLU A 595 -36.83 32.59 23.22
N PHE A 596 -37.36 31.38 22.98
CA PHE A 596 -37.80 30.47 24.03
C PHE A 596 -36.62 30.02 24.91
N VAL A 597 -35.53 29.53 24.31
CA VAL A 597 -34.31 29.09 25.01
C VAL A 597 -33.64 30.22 25.79
N ASN A 598 -33.65 31.45 25.26
CA ASN A 598 -33.06 32.58 25.94
C ASN A 598 -33.76 32.94 27.25
N LYS A 599 -35.06 32.69 27.36
CA LYS A 599 -35.85 32.94 28.58
C LYS A 599 -35.62 31.87 29.66
N MET A 600 -35.02 30.73 29.32
CA MET A 600 -34.82 29.64 30.26
C MET A 600 -33.66 29.91 31.23
N PRO A 601 -33.78 29.53 32.51
CA PRO A 601 -32.67 29.53 33.45
C PRO A 601 -31.67 28.43 33.10
N ARG A 602 -30.49 28.47 33.72
CA ARG A 602 -29.57 27.33 33.69
C ARG A 602 -30.10 26.27 34.63
N ASP A 603 -30.39 25.07 34.12
CA ASP A 603 -30.65 23.92 34.98
C ASP A 603 -29.38 23.57 35.77
N MET A 604 -29.51 23.44 37.09
CA MET A 604 -28.40 23.14 38.01
C MET A 604 -28.03 21.66 37.99
#